data_AF-A0A528AN54-F1
#
_entry.id   AF-A0A528AN54-F1
#
_cell.length_a   1.000
_cell.length_b   1.000
_cell.length_c   1.000
_cell.angle_alpha   90.00
_cell.angle_beta   90.00
_cell.angle_gamma   90.00
#
_symmetry.space_group_name_H-M   'P 1'
#
loop_
_entity.id
_entity.type
_entity.pdbx_description
1 polymer ?
#
loop_
_entity_poly.entity_id
_entity_poly.type
_entity_poly.pdbx_seq_one_letter_code
_entity_poly.pdbx_strand_id
1 'polypeptide(L)' 'VAYEHKHNEANGEKNRDGHDDNLSWNNGAEGETGDLGIVTARFDDQCALLATLFASRGTVMLTAGDEFGRTQKGNNNAYA' A
#
# COMPACT_ATOMS: atom_id res chain seq x y z
N VAL A 1 -1.99 1.23 -2.97
CA VAL A 1 -2.95 2.10 -3.69
C VAL A 1 -2.96 3.55 -3.21
N ALA A 2 -2.17 3.94 -2.20
CA ALA A 2 -2.15 5.29 -1.64
C ALA A 2 -0.80 6.01 -1.69
N TYR A 3 0.27 5.32 -2.07
CA TYR A 3 1.63 5.85 -2.13
C TYR A 3 2.30 5.35 -3.41
N GLU A 4 2.97 6.26 -4.11
CA GLU A 4 3.82 5.95 -5.27
C GLU A 4 5.29 5.87 -4.86
N HIS A 5 5.68 6.61 -3.82
CA HIS A 5 7.03 6.62 -3.27
C HIS A 5 7.06 6.09 -1.84
N LYS A 6 8.24 5.62 -1.42
CA LYS A 6 8.47 5.18 -0.04
C LYS A 6 8.66 6.38 0.90
N HIS A 7 8.13 6.27 2.11
CA HIS A 7 8.22 7.26 3.20
C HIS A 7 8.80 6.57 4.44
N ASN A 8 10.09 6.24 4.38
CA ASN A 8 10.83 5.50 5.42
C ASN A 8 11.59 6.44 6.37
N GLU A 9 11.28 7.74 6.41
CA GLU A 9 11.99 8.73 7.22
C GLU A 9 12.03 8.36 8.71
N ALA A 10 10.98 7.69 9.19
CA ALA A 10 10.87 7.21 10.57
C ALA A 10 11.99 6.21 10.95
N ASN A 11 12.60 5.53 9.97
CA ASN A 11 13.66 4.56 10.20
C ASN A 11 15.03 5.24 10.50
N GLY A 12 15.14 6.56 10.32
CA GLY A 12 16.36 7.32 10.64
C GLY A 12 17.48 7.23 9.60
N GLU A 13 17.28 6.49 8.50
CA GLU A 13 18.26 6.29 7.44
C GLU A 13 18.17 7.31 6.30
N LYS A 14 17.44 8.41 6.49
CA LYS A 14 17.18 9.45 5.48
C LYS A 14 16.51 8.87 4.21
N ASN A 15 15.54 7.99 4.41
CA ASN A 15 14.76 7.34 3.34
C ASN A 15 15.61 6.53 2.33
N ARG A 16 16.82 6.09 2.70
CA ARG A 16 17.69 5.31 1.82
C ARG A 16 17.36 3.82 1.81
N ASP A 17 16.76 3.33 2.88
CA ASP A 17 16.40 1.94 3.07
C ASP A 17 15.08 1.60 2.35
N GLY A 18 14.80 0.29 2.21
CA GLY A 18 13.64 -0.19 1.47
C GLY A 18 13.81 -0.13 -0.06
N HIS A 19 12.90 -0.78 -0.79
CA HIS A 19 12.94 -0.85 -2.25
C HIS A 19 12.44 0.46 -2.89
N ASP A 20 12.97 0.83 -4.05
CA ASP A 20 12.56 2.05 -4.78
C ASP A 20 11.48 1.78 -5.84
N ASP A 21 11.37 0.55 -6.35
CA ASP A 21 10.42 0.16 -7.40
C ASP A 21 9.30 -0.73 -6.84
N ASN A 22 8.30 -0.10 -6.22
CA ASN A 22 7.21 -0.80 -5.54
C ASN A 22 6.08 -1.28 -6.47
N LEU A 23 6.13 -0.96 -7.77
CA LEU A 23 5.02 -1.16 -8.71
C LEU A 23 3.67 -0.65 -8.15
N SER A 24 3.74 0.49 -7.44
CA SER A 24 2.63 1.07 -6.72
C SER A 24 2.08 2.31 -7.41
N TRP A 25 0.81 2.60 -7.15
CA TRP A 25 0.09 3.77 -7.62
C TRP A 25 -0.73 4.35 -6.47
N ASN A 26 -0.91 5.67 -6.45
CA ASN A 26 -1.48 6.41 -5.33
C ASN A 26 -2.91 6.92 -5.57
N ASN A 27 -3.51 6.60 -6.74
CA ASN A 27 -4.82 7.11 -7.14
C ASN A 27 -4.91 8.63 -7.34
N GLY A 28 -3.77 9.27 -7.63
CA GLY A 28 -3.70 10.70 -7.96
C GLY A 28 -3.38 11.62 -6.77
N ALA A 29 -3.22 11.09 -5.56
CA ALA A 29 -2.78 11.84 -4.39
C ALA A 29 -1.80 11.00 -3.56
N GLU A 30 -0.70 11.58 -3.09
CA GLU A 30 0.25 10.87 -2.24
C GLU A 30 -0.22 10.89 -0.77
N GLY A 31 -0.47 9.70 -0.20
CA GLY A 31 -0.92 9.53 1.17
C GLY A 31 -2.42 9.78 1.40
N GLU A 32 -2.79 10.16 2.62
CA GLU A 32 -4.18 10.41 3.02
C GLU A 32 -4.77 11.59 2.24
N THR A 33 -6.03 11.48 1.83
CA THR A 33 -6.75 12.52 1.10
C THR A 33 -8.22 12.56 1.50
N GLY A 34 -8.82 13.76 1.46
CA GLY A 34 -10.25 13.96 1.64
C GLY A 34 -11.07 13.89 0.35
N ASP A 35 -10.42 13.67 -0.81
CA ASP A 35 -11.11 13.51 -2.09
C ASP A 35 -11.86 12.17 -2.14
N LEU A 36 -13.18 12.24 -2.11
CA LEU A 36 -14.06 11.06 -2.10
C LEU A 36 -13.92 10.21 -3.36
N GLY A 37 -13.58 10.80 -4.52
CA GLY A 37 -13.34 10.07 -5.76
C GLY A 37 -12.10 9.18 -5.64
N ILE A 38 -11.01 9.72 -5.10
CA ILE A 38 -9.76 8.98 -4.85
C ILE A 38 -9.97 7.90 -3.79
N VAL A 39 -10.67 8.21 -2.70
CA VAL A 39 -10.96 7.24 -1.62
C VAL A 39 -11.76 6.05 -2.17
N THR A 40 -12.75 6.31 -3.01
CA THR A 40 -13.56 5.26 -3.63
C THR A 40 -12.72 4.40 -4.57
N ALA A 41 -11.93 5.02 -5.47
CA ALA A 41 -11.06 4.29 -6.39
C ALA A 41 -10.04 3.40 -5.64
N ARG A 42 -9.47 3.89 -4.53
CA ARG A 42 -8.56 3.12 -3.69
C ARG A 42 -9.24 1.92 -3.04
N PHE A 43 -10.50 2.04 -2.64
CA PHE A 43 -11.26 0.92 -2.10
C PHE A 43 -11.50 -0.15 -3.18
N ASP A 44 -11.90 0.27 -4.37
CA ASP A 44 -12.12 -0.64 -5.50
C ASP A 44 -10.83 -1.38 -5.90
N ASP A 45 -9.68 -0.68 -5.95
CA ASP A 45 -8.38 -1.29 -6.21
C ASP A 45 -7.98 -2.32 -5.13
N GLN A 46 -8.23 -2.02 -3.85
CA GLN A 46 -7.99 -2.97 -2.76
C GLN A 46 -8.82 -4.24 -2.94
N CYS A 47 -10.10 -4.10 -3.26
CA CYS A 47 -10.98 -5.23 -3.56
C CYS A 47 -10.49 -6.01 -4.79
N ALA A 48 -10.04 -5.35 -5.85
CA ALA A 48 -9.54 -5.99 -7.05
C ALA A 48 -8.26 -6.81 -6.80
N LEU A 49 -7.31 -6.29 -6.02
CA LEU A 49 -6.09 -7.00 -5.62
C LEU A 49 -6.41 -8.24 -4.78
N LEU A 50 -7.29 -8.09 -3.77
CA LEU A 50 -7.72 -9.21 -2.93
C LEU A 50 -8.47 -10.27 -3.74
N ALA A 51 -9.41 -9.85 -4.58
CA ALA A 51 -10.16 -10.75 -5.45
C ALA A 51 -9.22 -11.55 -6.37
N THR A 52 -8.19 -10.91 -6.92
CA THR A 52 -7.18 -11.55 -7.77
C THR A 52 -6.39 -12.61 -6.99
N LEU A 53 -5.97 -12.31 -5.76
CA LEU A 53 -5.26 -13.25 -4.89
C LEU A 53 -6.14 -14.48 -4.56
N PHE A 54 -7.41 -14.26 -4.17
CA PHE A 54 -8.33 -15.34 -3.77
C PHE A 54 -8.88 -16.15 -4.95
N ALA A 55 -8.95 -15.58 -6.15
CA ALA A 55 -9.40 -16.28 -7.35
C ALA A 55 -8.28 -17.07 -8.06
N SER A 56 -7.03 -16.87 -7.67
CA SER A 56 -5.87 -17.56 -8.25
C SER A 56 -5.75 -18.99 -7.74
N ARG A 57 -5.22 -19.90 -8.58
CA ARG A 57 -4.90 -21.28 -8.17
C ARG A 57 -3.63 -21.30 -7.32
N GLY A 58 -3.63 -22.08 -6.25
CA GLY A 58 -2.49 -22.25 -5.34
C GLY A 58 -2.87 -22.01 -3.88
N THR A 59 -1.87 -21.93 -3.01
CA THR A 59 -2.07 -21.56 -1.60
C THR A 59 -2.04 -20.05 -1.46
N VAL A 60 -3.07 -19.48 -0.85
CA VAL A 60 -3.14 -18.04 -0.56
C VAL A 60 -2.30 -17.72 0.68
N MET A 61 -1.51 -16.64 0.59
CA MET A 61 -0.86 -16.01 1.74
C MET A 61 -1.30 -14.55 1.78
N LEU A 62 -1.89 -14.14 2.90
CA LEU A 62 -2.35 -12.77 3.13
C LEU A 62 -1.52 -12.15 4.26
N THR A 63 -1.02 -10.94 4.05
CA THR A 63 -0.32 -10.18 5.08
C THR A 63 -1.31 -9.72 6.14
N ALA A 64 -1.00 -9.95 7.42
CA ALA A 64 -1.88 -9.57 8.51
C ALA A 64 -2.16 -8.05 8.52
N GLY A 65 -3.42 -7.69 8.74
CA GLY A 65 -3.94 -6.33 8.72
C GLY A 65 -4.42 -5.85 7.35
N ASP A 66 -4.02 -6.50 6.25
CA ASP A 66 -4.52 -6.13 4.92
C ASP A 66 -6.03 -6.39 4.80
N GLU A 67 -6.59 -7.29 5.61
CA GLU A 67 -8.02 -7.55 5.71
C GLU A 67 -8.84 -6.36 6.24
N PHE A 68 -8.19 -5.38 6.88
CA PHE A 68 -8.81 -4.15 7.40
C PHE A 68 -8.18 -2.87 6.84
N GLY A 69 -7.36 -2.96 5.80
CA GLY A 69 -6.71 -1.79 5.20
C GLY A 69 -5.63 -1.15 6.09
N ARG A 70 -4.86 -1.98 6.80
CA ARG A 70 -3.72 -1.52 7.63
C ARG A 70 -2.80 -0.62 6.82
N THR A 71 -2.33 0.45 7.45
CA THR A 71 -1.36 1.39 6.86
C THR A 71 -0.08 1.48 7.69
N GLN A 72 1.06 1.58 7.01
CA GLN A 72 2.36 1.97 7.58
C GLN A 72 2.76 3.39 7.14
N LYS A 73 1.78 4.19 6.70
CA LYS A 73 1.96 5.59 6.27
C LYS A 73 3.00 5.78 5.17
N GLY A 74 3.08 4.84 4.24
CA GLY A 74 4.04 4.88 3.12
C GLY A 74 5.41 4.30 3.46
N ASN A 75 5.65 3.88 4.70
CA ASN A 75 6.88 3.16 5.05
C ASN A 75 6.80 1.73 4.49
N ASN A 76 7.67 1.41 3.53
CA ASN A 76 7.73 0.09 2.89
C ASN A 76 8.74 -0.87 3.54
N ASN A 77 9.40 -0.42 4.62
CA ASN A 77 10.45 -1.14 5.33
C ASN A 77 10.35 -0.88 6.84
N ALA A 78 9.15 -1.03 7.42
CA ALA A 78 8.88 -0.68 8.82
C ALA A 78 9.39 -1.74 9.80
N TYR A 79 10.72 -1.81 9.96
CA TYR A 79 11.41 -2.75 10.86
C TYR A 79 11.76 -2.16 12.23
N ALA A 80 11.73 -0.83 12.35
CA ALA A 80 12.12 -0.07 13.53
C ALA A 80 10.94 0.18 14.50
#